data_AF-A0A138AXJ3-F1
#
_entry.id   AF-A0A138AXJ3-F1
#
_cell.length_a   1.000
_cell.length_b   1.000
_cell.length_c   1.000
_cell.angle_alpha   90.00
_cell.angle_beta   90.00
_cell.angle_gamma   90.00
#
_symmetry.space_group_name_H-M   'P 1'
#
loop_
_entity.id
_entity.type
_entity.pdbx_description
1 polymer ?
#
loop_
_entity_poly.entity_id
_entity_poly.type
_entity_poly.pdbx_seq_one_letter_code
_entity_poly.pdbx_strand_id
1 'polypeptide(L)'
;MDNNVYLVSDSAGRTLLIDAANDAERILEFARATGGVELIVTTHRHLDHWYALKEVREGLGVPAAAGVNDAEGIDAPTDRTLSDGEVLAIGDLVFDVIELVGHTPGSIALALRPEVDGAPVHLFTGDCLFPGGVGKTWQPGDFDRLYADVTTKLFDRFDDHTVVHPGHGKGTTLGAERPHLAEWRERGW
;
A
#
# COMPACT_ATOMS: atom_id res chain seq x y z
N MET A 1 -4.58 -15.55 7.26
CA MET A 1 -3.62 -14.51 7.65
C MET A 1 -4.44 -13.25 7.83
N ASP A 2 -4.12 -12.40 8.80
CA ASP A 2 -4.90 -11.17 9.04
C ASP A 2 -4.34 -10.07 8.13
N ASN A 3 -4.98 -9.85 6.97
CA ASN A 3 -4.64 -8.75 6.05
C ASN A 3 -5.48 -7.52 6.39
N ASN A 4 -4.87 -6.35 6.33
CA ASN A 4 -5.57 -5.09 6.38
C ASN A 4 -6.10 -4.75 4.98
N VAL A 5 -7.34 -4.29 4.93
CA VAL A 5 -7.95 -3.69 3.74
C VAL A 5 -8.32 -2.26 4.09
N TYR A 6 -7.93 -1.30 3.25
CA TYR A 6 -8.19 0.11 3.50
C TYR A 6 -9.20 0.67 2.51
N LEU A 7 -10.15 1.45 3.03
CA LEU A 7 -11.02 2.32 2.26
C LEU A 7 -10.67 3.75 2.65
N VAL A 8 -10.20 4.53 1.69
CA VAL A 8 -9.83 5.94 1.90
C VAL A 8 -10.80 6.80 1.09
N SER A 9 -11.63 7.57 1.77
CA SER A 9 -12.68 8.39 1.16
C SER A 9 -12.39 9.88 1.34
N ASP A 10 -12.67 10.67 0.32
CA ASP A 10 -12.74 12.13 0.49
C ASP A 10 -14.06 12.57 1.15
N SER A 11 -14.20 13.88 1.37
CA SER A 11 -15.40 14.48 1.94
C SER A 11 -16.67 14.32 1.10
N ALA A 12 -16.55 14.03 -0.20
CA ALA A 12 -17.66 13.76 -1.10
C ALA A 12 -18.01 12.25 -1.18
N GLY A 13 -17.21 11.40 -0.54
CA GLY A 13 -17.39 9.95 -0.50
C GLY A 13 -16.75 9.18 -1.66
N ARG A 14 -15.96 9.84 -2.53
CA ARG A 14 -15.16 9.17 -3.56
C ARG A 14 -14.04 8.41 -2.87
N THR A 15 -13.92 7.12 -3.17
CA THR A 15 -13.15 6.19 -2.33
C THR A 15 -12.14 5.37 -3.13
N LEU A 16 -10.92 5.27 -2.59
CA LEU A 16 -9.92 4.29 -3.01
C LEU A 16 -10.01 3.05 -2.10
N LEU A 17 -10.07 1.87 -2.69
CA LEU A 17 -9.89 0.60 -1.98
C LEU A 17 -8.44 0.12 -2.17
N ILE A 18 -7.73 -0.15 -1.08
CA ILE A 18 -6.36 -0.67 -1.11
C ILE A 18 -6.37 -2.10 -0.57
N ASP A 19 -5.85 -3.03 -1.39
CA ASP A 19 -5.78 -4.48 -1.19
C ASP A 19 -7.14 -5.15 -0.96
N ALA A 20 -7.77 -5.63 -2.04
CA ALA A 20 -8.93 -6.51 -1.94
C ALA A 20 -8.51 -7.93 -1.50
N ALA A 21 -8.11 -8.05 -0.23
CA ALA A 21 -7.44 -9.21 0.37
C ALA A 21 -8.30 -10.48 0.39
N ASN A 22 -8.95 -10.85 1.50
CA ASN A 22 -9.48 -12.22 1.66
C ASN A 22 -11.02 -12.33 1.67
N ASP A 23 -11.73 -11.41 2.33
CA ASP A 23 -13.16 -11.54 2.64
C ASP A 23 -14.01 -10.63 1.73
N ALA A 24 -14.39 -11.13 0.56
CA ALA A 24 -15.10 -10.34 -0.44
C ALA A 24 -16.44 -9.78 0.06
N GLU A 25 -17.22 -10.57 0.80
CA GLU A 25 -18.50 -10.16 1.35
C GLU A 25 -18.33 -8.97 2.29
N ARG A 26 -17.39 -9.08 3.24
CA ARG A 26 -17.09 -8.00 4.19
C ARG A 26 -16.55 -6.77 3.48
N ILE A 27 -15.63 -6.94 2.52
CA ILE A 27 -15.09 -5.82 1.74
C ILE A 27 -16.21 -5.07 1.01
N LEU A 28 -17.12 -5.80 0.36
CA LEU A 28 -18.28 -5.23 -0.34
C LEU A 28 -19.24 -4.53 0.62
N GLU A 29 -19.47 -5.08 1.82
CA GLU A 29 -20.28 -4.44 2.86
C GLU A 29 -19.73 -3.06 3.22
N PHE A 30 -18.44 -2.97 3.56
CA PHE A 30 -17.80 -1.70 3.89
C PHE A 30 -17.72 -0.74 2.69
N ALA A 31 -17.40 -1.25 1.50
CA ALA A 31 -17.32 -0.44 0.29
C ALA A 31 -18.67 0.21 -0.07
N ARG A 32 -19.79 -0.51 0.09
CA ARG A 32 -21.14 0.00 -0.15
C ARG A 32 -21.59 1.06 0.85
N ALA A 33 -20.97 1.12 2.03
CA ALA A 33 -21.24 2.16 3.02
C ALA A 33 -20.54 3.50 2.70
N THR A 34 -19.64 3.52 1.69
CA THR A 34 -18.99 4.74 1.20
C THR A 34 -19.84 5.45 0.14
N GLY A 35 -19.43 6.64 -0.30
CA GLY A 35 -20.11 7.37 -1.39
C GLY A 35 -19.85 6.78 -2.78
N GLY A 36 -18.94 5.80 -2.90
CA GLY A 36 -18.58 5.12 -4.13
C GLY A 36 -17.09 4.84 -4.21
N VAL A 37 -16.71 3.57 -4.35
CA VAL A 37 -15.34 3.19 -4.69
C VAL A 37 -15.12 3.51 -6.17
N GLU A 38 -14.02 4.19 -6.50
CA GLU A 38 -13.68 4.54 -7.89
C GLU A 38 -12.58 3.65 -8.47
N LEU A 39 -11.72 3.09 -7.60
CA LEU A 39 -10.58 2.28 -7.99
C LEU A 39 -10.21 1.31 -6.86
N ILE A 40 -9.77 0.12 -7.24
CA ILE A 40 -9.07 -0.81 -6.35
C ILE A 40 -7.57 -0.78 -6.69
N VAL A 41 -6.70 -0.59 -5.70
CA VAL A 41 -5.24 -0.73 -5.87
C VAL A 41 -4.75 -1.92 -5.06
N THR A 42 -4.06 -2.85 -5.72
CA THR A 42 -3.31 -3.91 -5.07
C THR A 42 -1.85 -3.47 -4.90
N THR A 43 -1.35 -3.48 -3.67
CA THR A 43 0.00 -3.02 -3.33
C THR A 43 1.08 -3.93 -3.89
N HIS A 44 0.85 -5.25 -3.94
CA HIS A 44 1.80 -6.22 -4.46
C HIS A 44 1.16 -7.58 -4.81
N ARG A 45 1.91 -8.44 -5.51
CA ARG A 45 1.41 -9.66 -6.16
C ARG A 45 1.14 -10.85 -5.24
N HIS A 46 1.39 -10.78 -3.93
CA HIS A 46 1.11 -11.95 -3.08
C HIS A 46 -0.40 -12.17 -2.94
N LEU A 47 -0.79 -13.45 -3.03
CA LEU A 47 -2.17 -13.85 -3.21
C LEU A 47 -3.09 -13.34 -2.10
N ASP A 48 -2.62 -13.27 -0.86
CA ASP A 48 -3.41 -12.83 0.28
C ASP A 48 -3.75 -11.32 0.25
N HIS A 49 -3.14 -10.52 -0.63
CA HIS A 49 -3.48 -9.12 -0.87
C HIS A 49 -4.54 -8.90 -1.95
N TRP A 50 -4.86 -9.93 -2.74
CA TRP A 50 -5.80 -9.82 -3.86
C TRP A 50 -6.73 -11.04 -4.03
N TYR A 51 -6.78 -11.97 -3.07
CA TYR A 51 -7.59 -13.18 -3.16
C TYR A 51 -9.07 -12.90 -3.50
N ALA A 52 -9.63 -11.82 -2.95
CA ALA A 52 -11.00 -11.36 -3.16
C ALA A 52 -11.14 -10.37 -4.33
N LEU A 53 -10.05 -9.95 -4.98
CA LEU A 53 -10.03 -8.89 -5.97
C LEU A 53 -11.02 -9.11 -7.10
N LYS A 54 -11.09 -10.32 -7.67
CA LYS A 54 -12.01 -10.60 -8.78
C LYS A 54 -13.47 -10.39 -8.37
N GLU A 55 -13.88 -10.95 -7.24
CA GLU A 55 -15.26 -10.85 -6.74
C GLU A 55 -15.60 -9.41 -6.33
N VAL A 56 -14.69 -8.72 -5.65
CA VAL A 56 -14.89 -7.32 -5.24
C VAL A 56 -14.97 -6.40 -6.46
N ARG A 57 -14.09 -6.58 -7.45
CA ARG A 57 -14.09 -5.82 -8.70
C ARG A 57 -15.40 -6.03 -9.47
N GLU A 58 -15.85 -7.27 -9.61
CA GLU A 58 -17.14 -7.59 -10.25
C GLU A 58 -18.33 -7.02 -9.46
N GLY A 59 -18.32 -7.11 -8.13
CA GLY A 59 -19.38 -6.64 -7.25
C GLY A 59 -19.50 -5.12 -7.16
N LEU A 60 -18.40 -4.39 -7.38
CA LEU A 60 -18.37 -2.91 -7.41
C LEU A 60 -18.46 -2.35 -8.84
N GLY A 61 -18.02 -3.09 -9.86
CA GLY A 61 -17.99 -2.64 -11.25
C GLY A 61 -16.93 -1.57 -11.52
N VAL A 62 -15.81 -1.59 -10.80
CA VAL A 62 -14.74 -0.57 -10.83
C VAL A 62 -13.46 -1.12 -11.43
N PRO A 63 -12.56 -0.27 -11.96
CA PRO A 63 -11.24 -0.72 -12.41
C PRO A 63 -10.35 -1.18 -11.24
N ALA A 64 -9.33 -1.98 -11.56
CA ALA A 64 -8.24 -2.34 -10.66
C ALA A 64 -6.89 -1.84 -11.18
N ALA A 65 -5.98 -1.53 -10.25
CA ALA A 65 -4.62 -1.10 -10.54
C ALA A 65 -3.58 -1.79 -9.65
N ALA A 66 -2.35 -1.89 -10.14
CA ALA A 66 -1.22 -2.44 -9.40
C ALA A 66 0.10 -1.83 -9.90
N GLY A 67 1.18 -2.04 -9.15
CA GLY A 67 2.53 -1.71 -9.61
C GLY A 67 2.86 -2.41 -10.92
N VAL A 68 3.46 -1.67 -11.87
CA VAL A 68 3.71 -2.18 -13.24
C VAL A 68 4.47 -3.50 -13.27
N ASN A 69 5.42 -3.70 -12.36
CA ASN A 69 6.26 -4.89 -12.30
C ASN A 69 5.59 -6.08 -11.59
N ASP A 70 4.45 -5.87 -10.91
CA ASP A 70 3.68 -6.89 -10.20
C ASP A 70 2.36 -7.25 -10.90
N ALA A 71 1.86 -6.41 -11.82
CA ALA A 71 0.58 -6.60 -12.49
C ALA A 71 0.43 -7.97 -13.18
N GLU A 72 1.47 -8.46 -13.86
CA GLU A 72 1.43 -9.79 -14.50
C GLU A 72 1.37 -10.96 -13.49
N GLY A 73 1.74 -10.73 -12.23
CA GLY A 73 1.71 -11.72 -11.16
C GLY A 73 0.36 -11.84 -10.45
N ILE A 74 -0.63 -11.02 -10.81
CA ILE A 74 -1.96 -10.99 -10.21
C ILE A 74 -2.92 -11.69 -11.19
N ASP A 75 -3.56 -12.79 -10.76
CA ASP A 75 -4.53 -13.54 -11.58
C ASP A 75 -5.93 -12.89 -11.54
N ALA A 76 -5.96 -11.60 -11.88
CA ALA A 76 -7.17 -10.80 -12.05
C ALA A 76 -6.85 -9.63 -13.01
N PRO A 77 -7.85 -9.13 -13.76
CA PRO A 77 -7.61 -8.00 -14.66
C PRO A 77 -7.06 -6.78 -13.93
N THR A 78 -5.89 -6.31 -14.35
CA THR A 78 -5.30 -5.03 -13.94
C THR A 78 -5.54 -4.03 -15.06
N ASP A 79 -6.47 -3.10 -14.85
CA ASP A 79 -6.92 -2.14 -15.86
C ASP A 79 -5.93 -0.96 -16.01
N ARG A 80 -5.14 -0.68 -14.97
CA ARG A 80 -4.10 0.36 -14.95
C ARG A 80 -2.84 -0.14 -14.22
N THR A 81 -1.68 0.09 -14.80
CA THR A 81 -0.39 -0.08 -14.11
C THR A 81 0.06 1.25 -13.52
N LEU A 82 0.71 1.19 -12.36
CA LEU A 82 1.26 2.36 -11.65
C LEU A 82 2.79 2.29 -11.62
N SER A 83 3.45 3.40 -11.91
CA SER A 83 4.92 3.52 -11.89
C SER A 83 5.42 4.35 -10.69
N ASP A 84 6.69 4.15 -10.32
CA ASP A 84 7.34 4.98 -9.29
C ASP A 84 7.26 6.48 -9.63
N GLY A 85 6.93 7.30 -8.64
CA GLY A 85 6.81 8.76 -8.79
C GLY A 85 5.53 9.24 -9.48
N GLU A 86 4.64 8.33 -9.88
CA GLU A 86 3.33 8.69 -10.42
C GLU A 86 2.42 9.28 -9.33
N VAL A 87 1.48 10.15 -9.74
CA VAL A 87 0.44 10.68 -8.86
C VAL A 87 -0.90 10.03 -9.21
N LEU A 88 -1.52 9.41 -8.21
CA LEU A 88 -2.87 8.86 -8.30
C LEU A 88 -3.83 9.80 -7.57
N ALA A 89 -4.88 10.27 -8.26
CA ALA A 89 -5.94 11.07 -7.67
C ALA A 89 -7.26 10.30 -7.67
N ILE A 90 -7.97 10.34 -6.53
CA ILE A 90 -9.33 9.82 -6.36
C ILE A 90 -10.15 10.92 -5.72
N GLY A 91 -10.94 11.59 -6.53
CA GLY A 91 -11.56 12.83 -6.10
C GLY A 91 -10.54 13.89 -5.66
N ASP A 92 -10.65 14.33 -4.41
CA ASP A 92 -9.72 15.31 -3.81
C ASP A 92 -8.53 14.62 -3.11
N LEU A 93 -8.55 13.29 -2.98
CA LEU A 93 -7.43 12.52 -2.46
C LEU A 93 -6.30 12.48 -3.48
N VAL A 94 -5.08 12.80 -3.04
CA VAL A 94 -3.87 12.76 -3.88
C VAL A 94 -2.85 11.84 -3.23
N PHE A 95 -2.47 10.78 -3.95
CA PHE A 95 -1.49 9.80 -3.53
C PHE A 95 -0.24 9.88 -4.41
N ASP A 96 0.94 9.91 -3.79
CA ASP A 96 2.17 9.60 -4.49
C ASP A 96 2.37 8.08 -4.51
N VAL A 97 2.58 7.52 -5.70
CA VAL A 97 2.96 6.12 -5.88
C VAL A 97 4.46 5.99 -5.69
N ILE A 98 4.87 5.09 -4.80
CA ILE A 98 6.27 4.87 -4.44
C ILE A 98 6.59 3.39 -4.62
N GLU A 99 7.41 3.06 -5.60
CA GLU A 99 7.87 1.68 -5.78
C GLU A 99 8.89 1.31 -4.70
N LEU A 100 8.70 0.16 -4.06
CA LEU A 100 9.55 -0.37 -2.99
C LEU A 100 9.96 -1.80 -3.33
N VAL A 101 11.12 -1.96 -3.98
CA VAL A 101 11.51 -3.24 -4.57
C VAL A 101 12.20 -4.15 -3.54
N GLY A 102 11.69 -5.37 -3.40
CA GLY A 102 12.41 -6.46 -2.72
C GLY A 102 11.49 -7.43 -1.98
N HIS A 103 10.37 -6.98 -1.42
CA HIS A 103 9.32 -7.89 -0.96
C HIS A 103 8.69 -8.62 -2.16
N THR A 104 8.35 -7.85 -3.19
CA THR A 104 8.13 -8.31 -4.56
C THR A 104 8.87 -7.37 -5.54
N PRO A 105 9.02 -7.77 -6.81
CA PRO A 105 9.66 -6.92 -7.82
C PRO A 105 8.91 -5.61 -8.16
N GLY A 106 7.62 -5.50 -7.81
CA GLY A 106 6.77 -4.35 -8.15
C GLY A 106 5.84 -3.92 -7.01
N SER A 107 6.24 -4.14 -5.76
CA SER A 107 5.50 -3.62 -4.61
C SER A 107 5.45 -2.09 -4.66
N ILE A 108 4.30 -1.52 -4.33
CA ILE A 108 4.13 -0.07 -4.20
C ILE A 108 3.60 0.29 -2.81
N ALA A 109 4.05 1.44 -2.31
CA ALA A 109 3.38 2.18 -1.26
C ALA A 109 2.61 3.36 -1.86
N LEU A 110 1.50 3.71 -1.20
CA LEU A 110 0.72 4.90 -1.54
C LEU A 110 0.87 5.93 -0.41
N ALA A 111 1.40 7.11 -0.72
CA ALA A 111 1.52 8.21 0.23
C ALA A 111 0.39 9.22 0.01
N LEU A 112 -0.62 9.19 0.87
CA LEU A 112 -1.69 10.19 0.86
C LEU A 112 -1.13 11.52 1.36
N ARG A 113 -1.21 12.54 0.50
CA ARG A 113 -0.85 13.90 0.84
C ARG A 113 -1.87 14.49 1.82
N PRO A 114 -1.44 15.31 2.79
CA PRO A 114 -2.36 15.96 3.71
C PRO A 114 -3.23 16.98 2.98
N GLU A 115 -4.53 17.01 3.30
CA GLU A 115 -5.47 18.01 2.75
C GLU A 115 -5.29 19.39 3.40
N VAL A 116 -4.73 19.44 4.61
CA VAL A 116 -4.51 20.67 5.39
C VAL A 116 -3.07 20.73 5.88
N ASP A 117 -2.51 21.94 5.88
CA ASP A 117 -1.15 22.18 6.36
C ASP A 117 -0.98 21.71 7.82
N GLY A 118 0.05 20.91 8.06
CA GLY A 118 0.37 20.36 9.39
C GLY A 118 -0.33 19.05 9.74
N ALA A 119 -1.23 18.52 8.89
CA ALA A 119 -1.68 17.13 9.02
C ALA A 119 -0.57 16.16 8.56
N PRO A 120 -0.49 14.95 9.14
CA PRO A 120 0.52 13.98 8.75
C PRO A 120 0.24 13.40 7.36
N VAL A 121 1.30 12.97 6.68
CA VAL A 121 1.19 12.05 5.54
C VAL A 121 0.75 10.68 6.06
N HIS A 122 -0.07 9.98 5.27
CA HIS A 122 -0.43 8.58 5.54
C HIS A 122 0.17 7.67 4.46
N LEU A 123 1.00 6.71 4.88
CA LEU A 123 1.63 5.71 4.02
C LEU A 123 0.90 4.38 4.12
N PHE A 124 0.37 3.89 3.01
CA PHE A 124 -0.13 2.52 2.88
C PHE A 124 0.96 1.67 2.24
N THR A 125 1.63 0.84 3.04
CA THR A 125 2.94 0.27 2.67
C THR A 125 2.88 -1.16 2.15
N GLY A 126 1.70 -1.77 2.10
CA GLY A 126 1.56 -3.21 1.88
C GLY A 126 2.53 -3.95 2.80
N ASP A 127 3.30 -4.86 2.21
CA ASP A 127 4.26 -5.68 2.95
C ASP A 127 5.70 -5.16 2.88
N CYS A 128 5.90 -3.87 2.63
CA CYS A 128 7.24 -3.30 2.55
C CYS A 128 7.77 -2.77 3.89
N LEU A 129 6.89 -2.25 4.76
CA LEU A 129 7.26 -1.66 6.05
C LEU A 129 6.19 -1.96 7.10
N PHE A 130 6.64 -2.45 8.25
CA PHE A 130 5.85 -2.82 9.42
C PHE A 130 6.43 -2.21 10.70
N PRO A 131 5.69 -2.25 11.83
CA PRO A 131 6.32 -2.09 13.13
C PRO A 131 7.46 -3.09 13.31
N GLY A 132 8.67 -2.58 13.56
CA GLY A 132 9.85 -3.39 13.81
C GLY A 132 10.64 -3.85 12.58
N GLY A 133 10.31 -3.43 11.35
CA GLY A 133 11.19 -3.65 10.20
C GLY A 133 10.53 -3.66 8.81
N VAL A 134 11.36 -3.91 7.80
CA VAL A 134 10.90 -4.19 6.43
C VAL A 134 10.31 -5.59 6.32
N GLY A 135 9.46 -5.81 5.32
CA GLY A 135 8.83 -7.11 5.13
C GLY A 135 9.76 -8.20 4.59
N LYS A 136 9.17 -9.40 4.47
CA LYS A 136 9.87 -10.61 4.05
C LYS A 136 10.44 -10.50 2.66
N THR A 137 11.68 -10.93 2.47
CA THR A 137 12.31 -11.01 1.15
C THR A 137 12.69 -12.43 0.78
N TRP A 138 12.90 -12.71 -0.51
CA TRP A 138 12.92 -14.08 -1.02
C TRP A 138 14.24 -14.50 -1.66
N GLN A 139 15.03 -13.56 -2.17
CA GLN A 139 16.30 -13.84 -2.84
C GLN A 139 17.46 -13.03 -2.25
N PRO A 140 18.71 -13.50 -2.42
CA PRO A 140 19.88 -12.70 -2.06
C PRO A 140 19.85 -11.31 -2.70
N GLY A 141 20.05 -10.28 -1.89
CA GLY A 141 20.04 -8.87 -2.32
C GLY A 141 18.66 -8.20 -2.29
N ASP A 142 17.55 -8.95 -2.17
CA ASP A 142 16.21 -8.36 -2.07
C ASP A 142 16.05 -7.53 -0.78
N PHE A 143 16.56 -8.04 0.35
CA PHE A 143 16.56 -7.29 1.61
C PHE A 143 17.30 -5.95 1.46
N ASP A 144 18.48 -5.97 0.84
CA ASP A 144 19.28 -4.75 0.65
C ASP A 144 18.55 -3.72 -0.20
N ARG A 145 17.84 -4.18 -1.25
CA ARG A 145 17.02 -3.31 -2.10
C ARG A 145 15.82 -2.74 -1.34
N LEU A 146 15.07 -3.60 -0.65
CA LEU A 146 13.87 -3.17 0.07
C LEU A 146 14.24 -2.19 1.18
N TYR A 147 15.29 -2.50 1.94
CA TYR A 147 15.82 -1.63 2.98
C TYR A 147 16.26 -0.28 2.41
N ALA A 148 16.98 -0.27 1.27
CA ALA A 148 17.41 0.96 0.62
C ALA A 148 16.22 1.80 0.14
N ASP A 149 15.22 1.19 -0.51
CA ASP A 149 14.03 1.88 -0.99
C ASP A 149 13.20 2.44 0.17
N VAL A 150 12.93 1.62 1.20
CA VAL A 150 12.19 2.08 2.39
C VAL A 150 12.92 3.24 3.08
N THR A 151 14.24 3.14 3.24
CA THR A 151 15.01 4.21 3.89
C THR A 151 14.99 5.49 3.05
N THR A 152 15.34 5.41 1.77
CA THR A 152 15.54 6.60 0.93
C THR A 152 14.24 7.20 0.42
N LYS A 153 13.23 6.39 0.12
CA LYS A 153 11.96 6.86 -0.45
C LYS A 153 10.89 7.14 0.59
N LEU A 154 10.98 6.56 1.79
CA LEU A 154 10.05 6.82 2.89
C LEU A 154 10.72 7.63 4.02
N PHE A 155 11.72 7.07 4.69
CA PHE A 155 12.30 7.70 5.88
C PHE A 155 13.02 9.02 5.57
N ASP A 156 13.81 9.10 4.50
CA ASP A 156 14.50 10.34 4.12
C ASP A 156 13.54 11.39 3.52
N ARG A 157 12.39 10.93 3.01
CA ARG A 157 11.41 11.77 2.31
C ARG A 157 10.36 12.38 3.23
N PHE A 158 9.93 11.66 4.26
CA PHE A 158 8.82 12.03 5.12
C PHE A 158 9.25 12.19 6.58
N ASP A 159 8.51 13.03 7.31
CA ASP A 159 8.81 13.35 8.69
C ASP A 159 8.38 12.25 9.68
N ASP A 160 8.71 12.46 10.96
CA ASP A 160 8.45 11.50 12.04
C ASP A 160 6.96 11.39 12.42
N HIS A 161 6.13 12.35 12.02
CA HIS A 161 4.69 12.33 12.27
C HIS A 161 3.93 11.49 11.24
N THR A 162 4.59 11.11 10.15
CA THR A 162 4.01 10.29 9.08
C THR A 162 3.53 8.94 9.61
N VAL A 163 2.26 8.63 9.35
CA VAL A 163 1.58 7.42 9.83
C VAL A 163 1.74 6.31 8.81
N VAL A 164 2.04 5.10 9.27
CA VAL A 164 2.23 3.91 8.44
C VAL A 164 1.08 2.93 8.68
N HIS A 165 0.46 2.50 7.58
CA HIS A 165 -0.66 1.57 7.48
C HIS A 165 -0.19 0.33 6.69
N PRO A 166 0.30 -0.72 7.36
CA PRO A 166 0.85 -1.89 6.71
C PRO A 166 -0.22 -2.84 6.18
N GLY A 167 0.20 -3.73 5.28
CA GLY A 167 -0.61 -4.82 4.74
C GLY A 167 -1.12 -5.81 5.78
N HIS A 168 -0.41 -5.93 6.90
CA HIS A 168 -0.77 -6.80 8.02
C HIS A 168 -0.47 -6.14 9.37
N GLY A 169 -1.24 -6.54 10.39
CA GLY A 169 -0.97 -6.15 11.76
C GLY A 169 -1.31 -4.68 12.05
N LYS A 170 -0.63 -4.10 13.04
CA LYS A 170 -0.93 -2.74 13.52
C LYS A 170 -0.14 -1.69 12.74
N GLY A 171 -0.71 -0.49 12.63
CA GLY A 171 0.01 0.68 12.13
C GLY A 171 1.11 1.16 13.09
N THR A 172 1.98 2.03 12.57
CA THR A 172 3.05 2.71 13.31
C THR A 172 3.26 4.13 12.76
N THR A 173 4.35 4.80 13.13
CA THR A 173 4.81 6.06 12.56
C THR A 173 6.27 5.95 12.15
N LEU A 174 6.70 6.70 11.14
CA LEU A 174 8.12 6.73 10.80
C LEU A 174 8.99 7.16 11.99
N GLY A 175 8.52 8.09 12.83
CA GLY A 175 9.24 8.51 14.03
C GLY A 175 9.45 7.40 15.06
N ALA A 176 8.45 6.53 15.26
CA ALA A 176 8.58 5.39 16.15
C ALA A 176 9.61 4.37 15.65
N GLU A 177 9.69 4.19 14.32
CA GLU A 177 10.55 3.18 13.72
C GLU A 177 11.97 3.67 13.39
N ARG A 178 12.16 4.96 13.11
CA ARG A 178 13.43 5.54 12.65
C ARG A 178 14.64 5.21 13.54
N PRO A 179 14.55 5.21 14.88
CA PRO A 179 15.68 4.85 15.74
C PRO A 179 16.20 3.42 15.53
N HIS A 180 15.41 2.55 14.89
CA HIS A 180 15.71 1.13 14.70
C HIS A 180 16.31 0.80 13.33
N LEU A 181 16.47 1.76 12.42
CA LEU A 181 17.00 1.51 11.06
C LEU A 181 18.35 0.77 11.06
N ALA A 182 19.29 1.20 11.92
CA ALA A 182 20.59 0.54 12.04
C ALA A 182 20.48 -0.91 12.54
N GLU A 183 19.61 -1.15 13.52
CA GLU A 183 19.33 -2.50 14.04
C GLU A 183 18.78 -3.41 12.94
N TRP A 184 17.83 -2.91 12.14
CA TRP A 184 17.26 -3.67 11.03
C TRP A 184 18.31 -4.01 9.98
N ARG A 185 19.21 -3.06 9.67
CA ARG A 185 20.28 -3.27 8.70
C ARG A 185 21.22 -4.39 9.12
N GLU A 186 21.57 -4.45 10.41
CA GLU A 186 22.45 -5.50 10.96
C GLU A 186 21.74 -6.85 11.05
N ARG A 187 20.46 -6.85 11.45
CA ARG A 187 19.66 -8.05 11.63
C ARG A 187 19.29 -8.73 10.30
N GLY A 188 19.01 -7.93 9.27
CA GLY A 188 18.30 -8.41 8.09
C GLY A 188 16.78 -8.43 8.31
N TRP A 189 16.10 -9.27 7.52
CA TRP A 189 14.69 -9.60 7.71
C TRP A 189 14.53 -10.65 8.83
#